data_AF-A0A4U2ZZK8-F1
#
_entry.id   AF-A0A4U2ZZK8-F1
#
_cell.length_a   1.000
_cell.length_b   1.000
_cell.length_c   1.000
_cell.angle_alpha   90.00
_cell.angle_beta   90.00
_cell.angle_gamma   90.00
#
_symmetry.space_group_name_H-M   'P 1'
#
loop_
_entity.id
_entity.type
_entity.pdbx_description
1 polymer ?
#
loop_
_entity_poly.entity_id
_entity_poly.type
_entity_poly.pdbx_seq_one_letter_code
_entity_poly.pdbx_strand_id
1 'polypeptide(L)'
;MWGYLQAKQVALKRNRVDLYHFGYMIRSKSARKLGTTTAQQIKDITDEIRAFLVKEHRDILSESFMNKEKRAAVEQIIKSFLLSNQVVISDVPSEQLLNMVCDDIVGFGIIEPLKKDPDVTDIYINGTKEIIYERIGEGECTFPYRFETEEEVKALAYKMVNSTSESLNTAKPY
;
A
#
# COMPACT_ATOMS: atom_id res chain seq x y z
N MET A 1 57.41 36.47 4.61
CA MET A 1 57.50 35.26 5.45
C MET A 1 56.13 35.07 6.10
N TRP A 2 55.30 34.13 5.61
CA TRP A 2 55.03 32.79 6.21
C TRP A 2 54.52 32.89 7.66
N GLY A 3 53.40 32.29 8.11
CA GLY A 3 52.47 31.37 7.47
C GLY A 3 51.28 30.99 8.40
N TYR A 4 50.30 30.33 7.78
CA TYR A 4 49.14 29.57 8.27
C TYR A 4 49.02 29.12 9.74
N LEU A 5 47.79 29.19 10.27
CA LEU A 5 46.99 28.02 10.69
C LEU A 5 45.54 28.42 11.03
N GLN A 6 44.59 27.91 10.23
CA GLN A 6 43.14 27.98 10.48
C GLN A 6 42.74 27.00 11.59
N ALA A 7 41.90 27.44 12.51
CA ALA A 7 41.05 26.56 13.33
C ALA A 7 39.59 26.84 12.98
N LYS A 8 38.96 25.88 12.30
CA LYS A 8 37.58 25.92 11.81
C LYS A 8 36.64 25.50 12.95
N GLN A 9 35.92 26.44 13.56
CA GLN A 9 34.79 26.10 14.44
C GLN A 9 33.60 25.66 13.56
N VAL A 10 33.20 24.39 13.67
CA VAL A 10 32.00 23.86 13.02
C VAL A 10 30.80 24.22 13.89
N ALA A 11 30.01 25.21 13.44
CA ALA A 11 28.73 25.54 14.05
C ALA A 11 27.70 24.43 13.74
N LEU A 12 27.30 23.66 14.75
CA LEU A 12 26.18 22.74 14.66
C LEU A 12 24.89 23.55 14.50
N LYS A 13 24.44 23.68 13.24
CA LYS A 13 23.17 24.32 12.87
C LYS A 13 22.02 23.47 13.42
N ARG A 14 21.49 23.82 14.60
CA ARG A 14 20.29 23.20 15.17
C ARG A 14 19.11 23.49 14.24
N ASN A 15 18.70 22.47 13.50
CA ASN A 15 17.56 22.50 12.59
C ASN A 15 16.26 22.51 13.42
N ARG A 16 15.82 23.70 13.86
CA ARG A 16 14.51 23.90 14.48
C ARG A 16 13.53 24.22 13.36
N VAL A 17 12.69 23.25 13.00
CA VAL A 17 11.59 23.44 12.06
C VAL A 17 10.52 24.27 12.77
N ASP A 18 10.17 25.43 12.22
CA ASP A 18 9.06 26.26 12.68
C ASP A 18 7.75 25.75 12.07
N LEU A 19 6.95 25.06 12.88
CA LEU A 19 5.68 24.45 12.46
C LEU A 19 4.57 25.49 12.22
N TYR A 20 4.68 26.71 12.75
CA TYR A 20 3.61 27.69 12.69
C TYR A 20 3.57 28.45 11.35
N HIS A 21 4.74 28.66 10.73
CA HIS A 21 4.84 29.31 9.43
C HIS A 21 4.40 28.40 8.27
N PHE A 22 4.57 27.08 8.42
CA PHE A 22 4.29 26.10 7.37
C PHE A 22 2.79 25.92 7.10
N GLY A 23 1.95 26.05 8.13
CA GLY A 23 0.49 25.90 8.02
C GLY A 23 -0.17 26.91 7.09
N TYR A 24 0.44 28.09 6.87
CA TYR A 24 -0.13 29.13 6.02
C TYR A 24 0.11 28.90 4.52
N MET A 25 1.22 28.25 4.14
CA MET A 25 1.54 28.02 2.71
C MET A 25 0.83 26.81 2.10
N ILE A 26 0.45 25.80 2.89
CA ILE A 26 -0.28 24.61 2.40
C ILE A 26 -1.65 24.99 1.84
N ARG A 27 -2.23 26.11 2.30
CA ARG A 27 -3.57 26.56 1.88
C ARG A 27 -3.64 27.02 0.42
N SER A 28 -2.52 27.44 -0.20
CA SER A 28 -2.55 28.07 -1.53
C SER A 28 -2.45 27.11 -2.72
N LYS A 29 -1.94 25.87 -2.52
CA LYS A 29 -1.93 24.82 -3.57
C LYS A 29 -3.16 23.91 -3.56
N SER A 30 -3.84 23.78 -2.42
CA SER A 30 -5.03 22.94 -2.25
C SER A 30 -6.27 23.44 -3.02
N ALA A 31 -6.24 24.65 -3.56
CA ALA A 31 -7.38 25.27 -4.23
C ALA A 31 -7.71 24.70 -5.63
N ARG A 32 -6.99 23.68 -6.15
CA ARG A 32 -7.23 23.15 -7.51
C ARG A 32 -8.04 21.85 -7.61
N LYS A 33 -8.48 21.22 -6.52
CA LYS A 33 -9.42 20.09 -6.58
C LYS A 33 -10.56 20.30 -5.56
N LEU A 34 -11.44 21.26 -5.84
CA LEU A 34 -12.75 21.33 -5.18
C LEU A 34 -13.61 20.15 -5.66
N GLY A 35 -13.93 19.20 -4.78
CA GLY A 35 -15.06 18.28 -4.97
C GLY A 35 -14.82 16.77 -4.78
N THR A 36 -13.62 16.29 -4.43
CA THR A 36 -13.40 14.86 -4.17
C THR A 36 -13.51 14.54 -2.69
N THR A 37 -14.18 13.43 -2.36
CA THR A 37 -14.26 12.93 -0.97
C THR A 37 -12.87 12.47 -0.51
N THR A 38 -12.63 12.46 0.81
CA THR A 38 -11.39 11.94 1.41
C THR A 38 -11.07 10.53 0.90
N ALA A 39 -12.08 9.67 0.77
CA ALA A 39 -11.96 8.32 0.22
C ALA A 39 -11.47 8.32 -1.23
N GLN A 40 -12.00 9.22 -2.08
CA GLN A 40 -11.55 9.35 -3.46
C GLN A 40 -10.11 9.84 -3.55
N GLN A 41 -9.71 10.78 -2.69
CA GLN A 41 -8.32 11.27 -2.65
C GLN A 41 -7.35 10.15 -2.28
N ILE A 42 -7.68 9.34 -1.26
CA ILE A 42 -6.88 8.18 -0.86
C ILE A 42 -6.77 7.21 -2.03
N LYS A 43 -7.91 6.88 -2.67
CA LYS A 43 -7.93 5.97 -3.82
C LYS A 43 -7.04 6.45 -4.97
N ASP A 44 -7.14 7.72 -5.35
CA ASP A 44 -6.34 8.30 -6.44
C ASP A 44 -4.83 8.18 -6.13
N ILE A 45 -4.42 8.52 -4.90
CA ILE A 45 -3.02 8.41 -4.46
C ILE A 45 -2.56 6.94 -4.45
N THR A 46 -3.41 6.03 -3.97
CA THR A 46 -3.08 4.61 -3.95
C THR A 46 -2.91 4.05 -5.36
N ASP A 47 -3.74 4.46 -6.31
CA ASP A 47 -3.63 4.06 -7.72
C ASP A 47 -2.32 4.59 -8.34
N GLU A 48 -1.91 5.82 -8.02
CA GLU A 48 -0.61 6.38 -8.42
C GLU A 48 0.58 5.58 -7.85
N ILE A 49 0.55 5.25 -6.56
CA ILE A 49 1.60 4.48 -5.89
C ILE A 49 1.66 3.05 -6.44
N ARG A 50 0.51 2.44 -6.70
CA ARG A 50 0.42 1.11 -7.33
C ARG A 50 1.09 1.11 -8.70
N ALA A 51 0.80 2.11 -9.53
CA ALA A 51 1.42 2.25 -10.84
C ALA A 51 2.95 2.43 -10.74
N PHE A 52 3.41 3.23 -9.78
CA PHE A 52 4.83 3.41 -9.49
C PHE A 52 5.52 2.10 -9.08
N LEU A 53 4.93 1.36 -8.13
CA LEU A 53 5.49 0.09 -7.65
C LEU A 53 5.54 -0.98 -8.74
N VAL A 54 4.51 -1.09 -9.58
CA VAL A 54 4.50 -2.05 -10.70
C VAL A 54 5.58 -1.71 -11.73
N LYS A 55 5.85 -0.43 -11.95
CA LYS A 55 6.83 0.03 -12.94
C LYS A 55 8.27 -0.09 -12.45
N GLU A 56 8.55 0.28 -11.21
CA GLU A 56 9.94 0.43 -10.72
C GLU A 56 10.35 -0.66 -9.70
N HIS A 57 9.38 -1.33 -9.08
CA HIS A 57 9.59 -2.19 -7.92
C HIS A 57 8.75 -3.49 -8.00
N ARG A 58 8.59 -4.06 -9.20
CA ARG A 58 7.72 -5.22 -9.43
C ARG A 58 8.12 -6.44 -8.59
N ASP A 59 9.41 -6.75 -8.54
CA ASP A 59 9.91 -7.97 -7.88
C ASP A 59 9.68 -7.91 -6.37
N ILE A 60 9.98 -6.77 -5.74
CA ILE A 60 9.77 -6.61 -4.30
C ILE A 60 8.27 -6.54 -3.94
N LEU A 61 7.44 -5.99 -4.83
CA LEU A 61 5.99 -6.00 -4.67
C LEU A 61 5.45 -7.44 -4.70
N SER A 62 5.87 -8.24 -5.68
CA SER A 62 5.52 -9.67 -5.78
C SER A 62 5.89 -10.44 -4.50
N GLU A 63 7.13 -10.29 -4.03
CA GLU A 63 7.59 -11.01 -2.84
C GLU A 63 6.90 -10.54 -1.54
N SER A 64 6.45 -9.28 -1.49
CA SER A 64 5.83 -8.69 -0.29
C SER A 64 4.54 -9.37 0.15
N PHE A 65 3.84 -10.04 -0.77
CA PHE A 65 2.60 -10.75 -0.50
C PHE A 65 2.80 -11.99 0.38
N MET A 66 3.98 -12.62 0.30
CA MET A 66 4.32 -13.86 1.01
C MET A 66 5.38 -13.66 2.09
N ASN A 67 6.21 -12.61 1.99
CA ASN A 67 7.33 -12.36 2.91
C ASN A 67 7.15 -11.06 3.70
N LYS A 68 7.11 -11.18 5.03
CA LYS A 68 6.95 -10.06 5.97
C LYS A 68 8.09 -9.03 5.89
N GLU A 69 9.33 -9.46 5.65
CA GLU A 69 10.47 -8.54 5.51
C GLU A 69 10.35 -7.72 4.22
N LYS A 70 9.90 -8.35 3.13
CA LYS A 70 9.66 -7.68 1.85
C LYS A 70 8.46 -6.74 1.92
N ARG A 71 7.44 -7.09 2.72
CA ARG A 71 6.36 -6.17 3.08
C ARG A 71 6.89 -4.90 3.74
N ALA A 72 7.75 -5.01 4.75
CA ALA A 72 8.37 -3.84 5.38
C ALA A 72 9.18 -2.99 4.37
N ALA A 73 9.84 -3.62 3.40
CA ALA A 73 10.55 -2.88 2.35
C ALA A 73 9.59 -2.11 1.42
N VAL A 74 8.48 -2.71 1.01
CA VAL A 74 7.42 -2.02 0.23
C VAL A 74 6.83 -0.86 1.03
N GLU A 75 6.55 -1.05 2.32
CA GLU A 75 6.08 0.02 3.21
C GLU A 75 7.05 1.20 3.26
N GLN A 76 8.37 0.96 3.29
CA GLN A 76 9.36 2.04 3.22
C GLN A 76 9.35 2.77 1.87
N ILE A 77 9.14 2.06 0.77
CA ILE A 77 9.03 2.67 -0.57
C ILE A 77 7.78 3.56 -0.64
N ILE A 78 6.62 3.06 -0.18
CA ILE A 78 5.37 3.81 -0.11
C ILE A 78 5.54 5.07 0.75
N LYS A 79 6.14 4.93 1.94
CA LYS A 79 6.44 6.05 2.83
C LYS A 79 7.33 7.11 2.15
N SER A 80 8.36 6.68 1.45
CA SER A 80 9.27 7.57 0.72
C SER A 80 8.56 8.31 -0.41
N PHE A 81 7.64 7.64 -1.12
CA PHE A 81 6.82 8.24 -2.15
C PHE A 81 5.89 9.33 -1.58
N LEU A 82 5.18 9.04 -0.49
CA LEU A 82 4.26 9.99 0.16
C LEU A 82 5.00 11.25 0.63
N LEU A 83 6.19 11.08 1.22
CA LEU A 83 7.04 12.19 1.68
C LEU A 83 7.57 13.02 0.51
N SER A 84 8.08 12.38 -0.54
CA SER A 84 8.66 13.06 -1.70
C SER A 84 7.63 13.89 -2.47
N ASN A 85 6.40 13.39 -2.56
CA ASN A 85 5.28 14.07 -3.21
C ASN A 85 4.52 15.04 -2.28
N GLN A 86 4.95 15.17 -1.02
CA GLN A 86 4.31 16.03 0.00
C GLN A 86 2.80 15.78 0.10
N VAL A 87 2.41 14.50 0.06
CA VAL A 87 1.01 14.09 0.09
C VAL A 87 0.43 14.35 1.48
N VAL A 88 -0.59 15.21 1.55
CA VAL A 88 -1.34 15.49 2.77
C VAL A 88 -2.82 15.45 2.43
N ILE A 89 -3.56 14.63 3.16
CA ILE A 89 -5.02 14.55 3.10
C ILE A 89 -5.56 15.16 4.37
N SER A 90 -6.51 16.09 4.25
CA SER A 90 -7.17 16.69 5.40
C SER A 90 -7.84 15.62 6.26
N ASP A 91 -7.75 15.78 7.57
CA ASP A 91 -8.40 14.89 8.56
C ASP A 91 -7.89 13.44 8.59
N VAL A 92 -6.79 13.13 7.90
CA VAL A 92 -6.12 11.81 7.95
C VAL A 92 -4.65 11.97 8.35
N PRO A 93 -4.23 11.48 9.54
CA PRO A 93 -2.83 11.47 9.94
C PRO A 93 -1.95 10.70 8.95
N SER A 94 -0.72 11.15 8.72
CA SER A 94 0.20 10.53 7.73
C SER A 94 0.48 9.06 8.00
N GLU A 95 0.54 8.64 9.27
CA GLU A 95 0.72 7.23 9.65
C GLU A 95 -0.51 6.40 9.32
N GLN A 96 -1.71 6.93 9.56
CA GLN A 96 -2.96 6.28 9.17
C GLN A 96 -3.09 6.19 7.65
N LEU A 97 -2.73 7.26 6.92
CA LEU A 97 -2.69 7.24 5.46
C LEU A 97 -1.74 6.18 4.94
N LEU A 98 -0.52 6.09 5.49
CA LEU A 98 0.45 5.07 5.14
C LEU A 98 -0.13 3.68 5.34
N ASN A 99 -0.73 3.39 6.50
CA ASN A 99 -1.32 2.08 6.78
C ASN A 99 -2.44 1.74 5.81
N MET A 100 -3.36 2.67 5.53
CA MET A 100 -4.45 2.45 4.57
C MET A 100 -3.93 2.17 3.15
N VAL A 101 -2.94 2.92 2.69
CA VAL A 101 -2.32 2.74 1.37
C VAL A 101 -1.58 1.41 1.31
N CYS A 102 -0.80 1.08 2.35
CA CYS A 102 -0.10 -0.19 2.43
C CYS A 102 -1.09 -1.36 2.40
N ASP A 103 -2.12 -1.34 3.23
CA ASP A 103 -3.13 -2.40 3.28
C ASP A 103 -3.87 -2.55 1.94
N ASP A 104 -4.14 -1.46 1.23
CA ASP A 104 -4.76 -1.54 -0.09
C ASP A 104 -3.81 -2.11 -1.16
N ILE A 105 -2.50 -1.84 -1.06
CA ILE A 105 -1.51 -2.31 -2.04
C ILE A 105 -1.08 -3.75 -1.77
N VAL A 106 -0.68 -4.07 -0.53
CA VAL A 106 -0.11 -5.37 -0.14
C VAL A 106 -1.08 -6.28 0.61
N GLY A 107 -2.21 -5.76 1.09
CA GLY A 107 -3.23 -6.55 1.77
C GLY A 107 -4.08 -7.38 0.82
N PHE A 108 -4.73 -8.40 1.40
CA PHE A 108 -5.60 -9.34 0.68
C PHE A 108 -7.09 -8.95 0.79
N GLY A 109 -7.38 -7.79 1.38
CA GLY A 109 -8.74 -7.28 1.54
C GLY A 109 -9.58 -8.18 2.42
N ILE A 110 -10.84 -8.42 2.03
CA ILE A 110 -11.81 -9.17 2.85
C ILE A 110 -11.39 -10.62 3.14
N ILE A 111 -10.50 -11.22 2.33
CA ILE A 111 -10.05 -12.61 2.53
C ILE A 111 -8.83 -12.72 3.44
N GLU A 112 -8.28 -11.60 3.93
CA GLU A 112 -7.12 -11.61 4.81
C GLU A 112 -7.29 -12.46 6.08
N PRO A 113 -8.48 -12.55 6.71
CA PRO A 113 -8.72 -13.48 7.81
C PRO A 113 -8.53 -14.95 7.42
N LEU A 114 -8.99 -15.33 6.22
CA LEU A 114 -8.84 -16.69 5.70
C LEU A 114 -7.37 -17.04 5.48
N LYS A 115 -6.57 -16.10 4.95
CA LYS A 115 -5.13 -16.29 4.75
C LYS A 115 -4.38 -16.46 6.08
N LYS A 116 -4.82 -15.78 7.14
CA LYS A 116 -4.18 -15.84 8.47
C LYS A 116 -4.49 -17.12 9.22
N ASP A 117 -5.52 -17.84 8.80
CA ASP A 117 -5.95 -19.07 9.43
C ASP A 117 -5.10 -20.25 8.91
N PRO A 118 -4.30 -20.90 9.77
CA PRO A 118 -3.43 -22.00 9.36
C PRO A 118 -4.19 -23.27 8.99
N ASP A 119 -5.46 -23.38 9.39
CA ASP A 119 -6.29 -24.55 9.08
C ASP A 119 -7.01 -24.42 7.74
N VAL A 120 -6.98 -23.24 7.10
CA VAL A 120 -7.55 -23.03 5.77
C VAL A 120 -6.58 -23.52 4.70
N THR A 121 -7.01 -24.45 3.87
CA THR A 121 -6.18 -25.03 2.80
C THR A 121 -6.44 -24.39 1.45
N ASP A 122 -7.72 -24.14 1.13
CA ASP A 122 -8.15 -23.70 -0.19
C ASP A 122 -9.18 -22.57 -0.08
N ILE A 123 -9.14 -21.61 -1.00
CA ILE A 123 -10.08 -20.49 -1.09
C ILE A 123 -10.59 -20.40 -2.53
N TYR A 124 -11.88 -20.57 -2.71
CA TYR A 124 -12.59 -20.48 -3.99
C TYR A 124 -13.36 -19.15 -4.05
N ILE A 125 -13.15 -18.38 -5.12
CA ILE A 125 -13.77 -17.05 -5.30
C ILE A 125 -14.63 -17.06 -6.57
N ASN A 126 -15.95 -17.02 -6.39
CA ASN A 126 -16.93 -17.03 -7.48
C ASN A 126 -17.39 -15.60 -7.82
N GLY A 127 -16.43 -14.76 -8.22
CA GLY A 127 -16.68 -13.33 -8.47
C GLY A 127 -17.15 -12.61 -7.21
N THR A 128 -18.13 -11.71 -7.36
CA THR A 128 -18.76 -11.00 -6.23
C THR A 128 -19.86 -11.82 -5.53
N LYS A 129 -20.21 -12.99 -6.07
CA LYS A 129 -21.37 -13.75 -5.59
C LYS A 129 -21.08 -14.46 -4.29
N GLU A 130 -19.94 -15.13 -4.22
CA GLU A 130 -19.64 -16.05 -3.14
C GLU A 130 -18.14 -16.30 -3.00
N ILE A 131 -17.72 -16.50 -1.75
CA ILE A 131 -16.39 -16.97 -1.39
C ILE A 131 -16.59 -18.22 -0.54
N ILE A 132 -15.95 -19.30 -0.95
CA ILE A 132 -15.96 -20.61 -0.28
C ILE A 132 -14.52 -20.91 0.12
N TYR A 133 -14.32 -21.60 1.25
CA TYR A 133 -13.00 -22.02 1.69
C TYR A 133 -13.06 -23.42 2.30
N GLU A 134 -11.97 -24.16 2.22
CA GLU A 134 -11.83 -25.47 2.85
C GLU A 134 -10.97 -25.35 4.11
N ARG A 135 -11.43 -25.96 5.20
CA ARG A 135 -10.70 -26.03 6.47
C ARG A 135 -10.41 -27.49 6.84
N ILE A 136 -9.21 -27.74 7.37
CA ILE A 136 -8.80 -29.05 7.87
C ILE A 136 -9.82 -29.56 8.89
N GLY A 137 -10.44 -30.70 8.56
CA GLY A 137 -11.38 -31.39 9.44
C GLY A 137 -12.84 -30.89 9.39
N GLU A 138 -13.11 -29.76 8.75
CA GLU A 138 -14.48 -29.22 8.59
C GLU A 138 -14.98 -29.29 7.15
N GLY A 139 -14.07 -29.42 6.17
CA GLY A 139 -14.42 -29.46 4.74
C GLY A 139 -14.81 -28.09 4.21
N GLU A 140 -15.76 -28.06 3.27
CA GLU A 140 -16.19 -26.84 2.58
C GLU A 140 -17.03 -25.92 3.47
N CYS A 141 -16.62 -24.66 3.58
CA CYS A 141 -17.23 -23.61 4.39
C CYS A 141 -17.56 -22.37 3.54
N THR A 142 -18.68 -21.72 3.79
CA THR A 142 -19.04 -20.44 3.14
C THR A 142 -18.50 -19.26 3.95
N PHE A 143 -17.84 -18.31 3.30
CA PHE A 143 -17.40 -17.07 3.93
C PHE A 143 -18.56 -16.04 3.97
N PRO A 144 -18.83 -15.39 5.11
CA PRO A 144 -19.99 -14.51 5.25
C PRO A 144 -19.86 -13.18 4.49
N TYR A 145 -18.64 -12.78 4.14
CA TYR A 145 -18.39 -11.53 3.40
C TYR A 145 -18.23 -11.79 1.91
N ARG A 146 -18.52 -10.76 1.12
CA ARG A 146 -18.45 -10.79 -0.35
C ARG A 146 -17.74 -9.54 -0.86
N PHE A 147 -17.16 -9.64 -2.05
CA PHE A 147 -16.65 -8.47 -2.75
C PHE A 147 -17.81 -7.58 -3.19
N GLU A 148 -17.64 -6.27 -3.08
CA GLU A 148 -18.66 -5.31 -3.51
C GLU A 148 -18.67 -5.18 -5.03
N THR A 149 -17.50 -5.31 -5.66
CA THR A 149 -17.32 -5.06 -7.09
C THR A 149 -16.42 -6.10 -7.76
N GLU A 150 -16.57 -6.28 -9.07
CA GLU A 150 -15.68 -7.19 -9.82
C GLU A 150 -14.23 -6.67 -9.87
N GLU A 151 -14.06 -5.36 -9.78
CA GLU A 151 -12.77 -4.70 -9.76
C GLU A 151 -11.92 -5.16 -8.57
N GLU A 152 -12.54 -5.35 -7.40
CA GLU A 152 -11.87 -5.89 -6.21
C GLU A 152 -11.39 -7.33 -6.42
N VAL A 153 -12.24 -8.17 -7.03
CA VAL A 153 -11.89 -9.56 -7.36
C VAL A 153 -10.70 -9.59 -8.33
N LYS A 154 -10.75 -8.78 -9.38
CA LYS A 154 -9.66 -8.67 -10.37
C LYS A 154 -8.38 -8.17 -9.71
N ALA A 155 -8.46 -7.14 -8.86
CA ALA A 155 -7.31 -6.63 -8.14
C ALA A 155 -6.67 -7.70 -7.25
N LEU A 156 -7.48 -8.50 -6.54
CA LEU A 156 -6.98 -9.62 -5.75
C LEU A 156 -6.33 -10.71 -6.62
N ALA A 157 -6.97 -11.08 -7.73
CA ALA A 157 -6.40 -12.05 -8.66
C ALA A 157 -5.03 -11.57 -9.19
N TYR A 158 -4.92 -10.31 -9.60
CA TYR A 158 -3.63 -9.73 -10.02
C TYR A 158 -2.58 -9.75 -8.91
N LYS A 159 -2.97 -9.53 -7.64
CA LYS A 159 -2.04 -9.64 -6.50
C LYS A 159 -1.52 -11.08 -6.37
N MET A 160 -2.41 -12.07 -6.43
CA MET A 160 -2.04 -13.49 -6.36
C MET A 160 -1.14 -13.91 -7.53
N VAL A 161 -1.52 -13.58 -8.76
CA VAL A 161 -0.75 -13.87 -9.98
C VAL A 161 0.64 -13.24 -9.92
N ASN A 162 0.74 -12.00 -9.43
CA ASN A 162 2.04 -11.36 -9.32
C ASN A 162 2.86 -11.94 -8.17
N SER A 163 2.25 -12.45 -7.09
CA SER A 163 2.96 -13.07 -5.96
C SER A 163 3.52 -14.46 -6.25
N THR A 164 2.90 -15.19 -7.17
CA THR A 164 3.36 -16.52 -7.59
C THR A 164 4.20 -16.35 -8.85
N SER A 165 5.42 -16.90 -8.89
CA SER A 165 6.27 -16.90 -10.10
C SER A 165 5.73 -17.75 -11.27
N GLU A 166 4.48 -18.21 -11.19
CA GLU A 166 3.81 -19.03 -12.19
C GLU A 166 2.70 -18.22 -12.87
N SER A 167 2.78 -18.12 -14.20
CA SER A 167 1.76 -17.47 -15.01
C SER A 167 0.42 -18.19 -14.87
N LEU A 168 -0.55 -17.58 -14.19
CA LEU A 168 -1.96 -17.97 -14.31
C LEU A 168 -2.39 -17.67 -15.75
N ASN A 169 -2.36 -18.72 -16.58
CA ASN A 169 -2.91 -18.68 -17.92
C ASN A 169 -4.41 -18.97 -17.87
N THR A 170 -5.17 -18.40 -18.79
CA THR A 170 -6.59 -18.68 -19.01
C THR A 170 -6.81 -20.04 -19.71
N ALA A 171 -5.84 -20.95 -19.71
CA ALA A 171 -5.78 -22.05 -20.68
C ALA A 171 -6.28 -23.41 -20.19
N LYS A 172 -6.75 -23.60 -18.94
CA LYS A 172 -7.39 -24.87 -18.52
C LYS A 172 -8.45 -24.70 -17.42
N PRO A 173 -9.75 -24.90 -17.71
CA PRO A 173 -10.74 -25.17 -16.68
C PRO A 173 -10.66 -26.66 -16.27
N TYR A 174 -10.87 -26.96 -14.99
CA TYR A 174 -11.26 -28.30 -14.53
C TYR A 174 -12.61 -28.19 -13.82
#